data_AF-A0A564YHC3-F1
#
_entry.id   AF-A0A564YHC3-F1
#
_cell.length_a   1.000
_cell.length_b   1.000
_cell.length_c   1.000
_cell.angle_alpha   90.00
_cell.angle_beta   90.00
_cell.angle_gamma   90.00
#
_symmetry.space_group_name_H-M   'P 1'
#
loop_
_entity.id
_entity.type
_entity.pdbx_description
1 polymer ?
#
loop_
_entity_poly.entity_id
_entity_poly.type
_entity_poly.pdbx_seq_one_letter_code
_entity_poly.pdbx_strand_id
1 'polypeptide(L)'
;MEVAHKEAHPYRLHPKIWHNEEGEYNSGPACACKTKYRIGPLHNQFEGETEIPRCNLESNNRDRLYHYRIMVTPTDNFFFTKATTIPHNGNDYTFDGYSIFLHTPIDDLPPCQLLRFNILYDLYHAEESFPENFTVRALDMLTEYVFKELLELLDLNWRPYGIESGCPVVHLLPRFVRELEDGSSTELLSTNVILEHWMNQSQLPLFQPSDLLNIRRIANSEWSAKINDLRGTLAWKPGAKPPAIRIDQLDRISSESSSTKHSLRSSPYPFLVHMTYTPMKLSLSRDPQYKSVLKNYLKLQYLMYNKPRISPEDRDQLATLKRKLDQMDFEGVHRREITVELSCEGFYRTGIRPDVTQFALNMASFVIHIRCILSLKSLEKRLGYEFKDKSILYQALTHPSYRRTDFGTNQDHYQNTLTSCGPRIIKYGDKLRLYKNSRKKGLTKMFSVMSMLPKQREERSDIY
;
A
#
# COMPACT_ATOMS: atom_id res chain seq x y z
N MET A 1 15.18 20.32 8.69
CA MET A 1 14.85 20.46 10.13
C MET A 1 13.81 19.41 10.52
N GLU A 2 12.65 19.36 9.85
CA GLU A 2 11.60 18.36 10.12
C GLU A 2 12.05 16.91 9.89
N VAL A 3 12.76 16.62 8.80
CA VAL A 3 13.35 15.28 8.56
C VAL A 3 14.27 14.85 9.71
N ALA A 4 15.14 15.74 10.19
CA ALA A 4 16.04 15.44 11.31
C ALA A 4 15.28 15.21 12.63
N HIS A 5 14.14 15.89 12.81
CA HIS A 5 13.27 15.67 13.96
C HIS A 5 12.64 14.27 13.95
N LYS A 6 12.10 13.85 12.79
CA LYS A 6 11.60 12.48 12.61
C LYS A 6 12.72 11.46 12.78
N GLU A 7 13.92 11.81 12.33
CA GLU A 7 15.06 10.91 12.48
C GLU A 7 15.46 10.67 13.93
N ALA A 8 15.27 11.68 14.79
CA ALA A 8 15.56 11.65 16.21
C ALA A 8 14.41 11.15 17.10
N HIS A 9 13.31 10.65 16.51
CA HIS A 9 12.14 10.20 17.28
C HIS A 9 12.50 9.05 18.24
N PRO A 10 12.17 9.14 19.54
CA PRO A 10 12.70 8.22 20.56
C PRO A 10 12.23 6.77 20.40
N TYR A 11 11.00 6.58 19.90
CA TYR A 11 10.41 5.25 19.69
C TYR A 11 10.75 4.62 18.33
N ARG A 12 11.63 5.25 17.55
CA ARG A 12 11.92 4.79 16.19
C ARG A 12 12.69 3.47 16.22
N LEU A 13 12.27 2.51 15.38
CA LEU A 13 12.91 1.20 15.28
C LEU A 13 14.35 1.29 14.77
N HIS A 14 14.57 2.07 13.72
CA HIS A 14 15.88 2.18 13.07
C HIS A 14 16.02 3.51 12.31
N PRO A 15 17.22 4.13 12.27
CA PRO A 15 17.45 5.39 11.55
C PRO A 15 17.12 5.38 10.05
N LYS A 16 17.12 4.19 9.43
CA LYS A 16 16.83 4.00 8.00
C LYS A 16 15.38 3.59 7.70
N ILE A 17 14.56 3.30 8.72
CA ILE A 17 13.16 2.91 8.56
C ILE A 17 12.27 4.13 8.84
N TRP A 18 11.32 4.41 7.97
CA TRP A 18 10.40 5.54 8.11
C TRP A 18 9.11 5.10 8.79
N HIS A 19 8.53 6.01 9.58
CA HIS A 19 7.30 5.79 10.34
C HIS A 19 6.29 6.89 10.03
N ASN A 20 5.04 6.66 10.43
CA ASN A 20 3.94 7.56 10.15
C ASN A 20 3.61 8.43 11.35
N GLU A 21 3.20 9.67 11.06
CA GLU A 21 2.76 10.65 12.06
C GLU A 21 1.49 11.31 11.55
N GLU A 22 0.54 11.53 12.46
CA GLU A 22 -0.77 12.09 12.16
C GLU A 22 -0.64 13.52 11.61
N GLY A 23 -1.34 13.79 10.51
CA GLY A 23 -1.36 15.10 9.86
C GLY A 23 -0.04 15.49 9.17
N GLU A 24 0.94 14.60 9.07
CA GLU A 24 2.26 14.89 8.53
C GLU A 24 2.73 13.94 7.42
N TYR A 25 3.39 14.52 6.43
CA TYR A 25 4.29 13.83 5.51
C TYR A 25 5.66 13.59 6.16
N ASN A 26 6.53 12.83 5.49
CA ASN A 26 7.91 12.62 5.92
C ASN A 26 8.73 13.93 5.94
N SER A 27 8.28 14.95 5.19
CA SER A 27 8.97 16.22 4.99
C SER A 27 8.16 17.44 5.45
N GLY A 28 7.23 17.27 6.39
CA GLY A 28 6.41 18.37 6.95
C GLY A 28 4.91 18.09 6.92
N PRO A 29 4.04 19.12 7.06
CA PRO A 29 2.59 18.92 7.18
C PRO A 29 1.95 18.31 5.92
N ALA A 30 0.95 17.45 6.11
CA ALA A 30 0.25 16.74 5.04
C ALA A 30 -0.54 17.68 4.11
N CYS A 31 -0.97 18.84 4.62
CA CYS A 31 -1.78 19.80 3.89
C CYS A 31 -1.16 21.20 3.89
N ALA A 32 -0.81 21.69 2.70
CA ALA A 32 -0.36 23.07 2.48
C ALA A 32 -1.51 24.04 2.13
N CYS A 33 -2.75 23.55 2.04
CA CYS A 33 -3.91 24.40 1.74
C CYS A 33 -4.21 25.34 2.92
N LYS A 34 -4.53 26.61 2.60
CA LYS A 34 -5.09 27.55 3.56
C LYS A 34 -6.41 27.00 4.11
N THR A 35 -6.74 27.27 5.37
CA THR A 35 -7.92 26.71 6.06
C THR A 35 -9.21 26.86 5.27
N LYS A 36 -9.45 28.03 4.66
CA LYS A 36 -10.64 28.30 3.83
C LYS A 36 -10.78 27.45 2.56
N TYR A 37 -9.70 26.82 2.11
CA TYR A 37 -9.67 25.97 0.91
C TYR A 37 -9.56 24.48 1.26
N ARG A 38 -9.66 24.11 2.53
CA ARG A 38 -9.66 22.71 2.98
C ARG A 38 -11.06 22.11 2.83
N ILE A 39 -11.55 22.09 1.60
CA ILE A 39 -12.90 21.65 1.25
C ILE A 39 -12.82 20.57 0.17
N GLY A 40 -13.70 19.59 0.27
CA GLY A 40 -13.91 18.56 -0.75
C GLY A 40 -13.14 17.25 -0.55
N PRO A 41 -13.15 16.36 -1.56
CA PRO A 41 -12.72 14.97 -1.41
C PRO A 41 -11.27 14.77 -0.94
N LEU A 42 -10.36 15.68 -1.33
CA LEU A 42 -8.95 15.63 -0.88
C LEU A 42 -8.78 15.85 0.63
N HIS A 43 -9.80 16.35 1.30
CA HIS A 43 -9.85 16.55 2.75
C HIS A 43 -10.87 15.62 3.42
N ASN A 44 -11.20 14.50 2.77
CA ASN A 44 -12.20 13.52 3.22
C ASN A 44 -13.60 14.10 3.42
N GLN A 45 -13.93 15.21 2.75
CA GLN A 45 -15.24 15.82 2.79
C GLN A 45 -16.01 15.49 1.52
N PHE A 46 -17.06 14.67 1.66
CA PHE A 46 -17.93 14.26 0.57
C PHE A 46 -19.34 14.83 0.77
N GLU A 47 -19.96 15.30 -0.31
CA GLU A 47 -21.29 15.88 -0.24
C GLU A 47 -22.36 14.81 -0.03
N GLY A 48 -23.33 15.09 0.85
CA GLY A 48 -24.45 14.17 1.12
C GLY A 48 -24.15 13.13 2.20
N GLU A 49 -22.91 13.06 2.70
CA GLU A 49 -22.61 12.25 3.89
C GLU A 49 -23.26 12.86 5.13
N THR A 50 -23.93 12.01 5.90
CA THR A 50 -24.60 12.35 7.16
C THR A 50 -24.20 11.33 8.21
N GLU A 51 -24.56 11.59 9.47
CA GLU A 51 -24.29 10.65 10.55
C GLU A 51 -24.97 9.30 10.26
N ILE A 52 -24.17 8.24 10.29
CA ILE A 52 -24.65 6.87 10.08
C ILE A 52 -25.08 6.30 11.44
N PRO A 53 -26.35 5.89 11.60
CA PRO A 53 -26.83 5.35 12.87
C PRO A 53 -26.05 4.07 13.22
N ARG A 54 -25.60 3.99 14.48
CA ARG A 54 -24.76 2.87 14.95
C ARG A 54 -25.42 1.51 14.67
N CYS A 55 -24.58 0.56 14.27
CA CYS A 55 -24.95 -0.86 14.23
C CYS A 55 -25.11 -1.44 15.64
N ASN A 56 -25.79 -2.59 15.74
CA ASN A 56 -25.74 -3.38 16.96
C ASN A 56 -24.42 -4.15 16.91
N LEU A 57 -23.54 -3.84 17.85
CA LEU A 57 -22.16 -4.35 17.85
C LEU A 57 -22.08 -5.87 18.02
N GLU A 58 -23.06 -6.49 18.68
CA GLU A 58 -23.10 -7.94 18.94
C GLU A 58 -23.86 -8.73 17.88
N SER A 59 -24.37 -8.07 16.84
CA SER A 59 -25.10 -8.69 15.75
C SER A 59 -24.34 -8.52 14.42
N ASN A 60 -24.72 -9.31 13.42
CA ASN A 60 -24.23 -9.16 12.04
C ASN A 60 -25.02 -8.11 11.24
N ASN A 61 -26.11 -7.57 11.80
CA ASN A 61 -26.88 -6.48 11.20
C ASN A 61 -27.34 -6.74 9.75
N ARG A 62 -27.67 -8.00 9.40
CA ARG A 62 -28.07 -8.43 8.04
C ARG A 62 -29.15 -7.56 7.39
N ASP A 63 -30.10 -7.07 8.17
CA ASP A 63 -31.22 -6.25 7.65
C ASP A 63 -30.80 -4.83 7.24
N ARG A 64 -29.60 -4.38 7.64
CA ARG A 64 -29.11 -3.01 7.46
C ARG A 64 -27.81 -2.92 6.66
N LEU A 65 -27.15 -4.04 6.41
CA LEU A 65 -25.85 -4.10 5.76
C LEU A 65 -25.93 -4.84 4.43
N TYR A 66 -25.29 -4.26 3.42
CA TYR A 66 -25.17 -4.83 2.08
C TYR A 66 -23.75 -5.38 1.91
N HIS A 67 -23.65 -6.66 1.57
CA HIS A 67 -22.39 -7.39 1.45
C HIS A 67 -21.89 -7.43 0.01
N TYR A 68 -20.61 -7.12 -0.17
CA TYR A 68 -19.93 -7.28 -1.45
C TYR A 68 -18.53 -7.85 -1.27
N ARG A 69 -18.13 -8.77 -2.13
CA ARG A 69 -16.74 -9.26 -2.23
C ARG A 69 -15.92 -8.34 -3.13
N ILE A 70 -14.70 -8.01 -2.73
CA ILE A 70 -13.82 -7.18 -3.56
C ILE A 70 -12.87 -8.04 -4.37
N MET A 71 -12.88 -7.82 -5.67
CA MET A 71 -12.02 -8.50 -6.63
C MET A 71 -11.04 -7.50 -7.24
N VAL A 72 -9.82 -7.97 -7.52
CA VAL A 72 -8.74 -7.17 -8.10
C VAL A 72 -8.28 -7.81 -9.40
N THR A 73 -8.23 -7.02 -10.47
CA THR A 73 -7.68 -7.45 -11.77
C THR A 73 -6.68 -6.42 -12.29
N PRO A 74 -5.44 -6.79 -12.67
CA PRO A 74 -4.83 -8.13 -12.58
C PRO A 74 -4.47 -8.52 -11.13
N THR A 75 -4.26 -9.81 -10.88
CA THR A 75 -3.91 -10.38 -9.57
C THR A 75 -2.42 -10.24 -9.20
N ASP A 76 -1.62 -9.65 -10.09
CA ASP A 76 -0.19 -9.39 -9.89
C ASP A 76 0.06 -8.62 -8.58
N ASN A 77 1.00 -9.11 -7.75
CA ASN A 77 1.35 -8.55 -6.44
C ASN A 77 0.27 -8.67 -5.35
N PHE A 78 -0.88 -9.30 -5.58
CA PHE A 78 -1.90 -9.52 -4.55
C PHE A 78 -1.91 -10.95 -4.01
N PHE A 79 -1.67 -11.92 -4.88
CA PHE A 79 -1.61 -13.34 -4.53
C PHE A 79 -0.17 -13.83 -4.59
N PHE A 80 0.31 -14.43 -3.49
CA PHE A 80 1.67 -14.90 -3.34
C PHE A 80 1.71 -16.42 -3.18
N THR A 81 2.87 -17.02 -3.47
CA THR A 81 3.09 -18.47 -3.33
C THR A 81 2.92 -18.97 -1.89
N LYS A 82 3.24 -18.14 -0.90
CA LYS A 82 2.96 -18.38 0.52
C LYS A 82 2.01 -17.30 1.03
N ALA A 83 0.71 -17.57 0.94
CA ALA A 83 -0.34 -16.71 1.49
C ALA A 83 -0.41 -16.81 3.02
N THR A 84 -1.11 -15.86 3.64
CA THR A 84 -1.52 -15.95 5.05
C THR A 84 -2.52 -17.08 5.19
N THR A 85 -2.19 -18.05 6.05
CA THR A 85 -2.99 -19.25 6.26
C THR A 85 -3.32 -19.40 7.74
N ILE A 86 -4.57 -19.71 8.03
CA ILE A 86 -5.05 -19.99 9.39
C ILE A 86 -5.46 -21.47 9.47
N PRO A 87 -4.78 -22.29 10.29
CA PRO A 87 -5.19 -23.66 10.53
C PRO A 87 -6.37 -23.69 11.52
N HIS A 88 -7.45 -24.38 11.16
CA HIS A 88 -8.61 -24.59 12.01
C HIS A 88 -9.27 -25.94 11.74
N ASN A 89 -9.57 -26.70 12.80
CA ASN A 89 -10.21 -28.03 12.72
C ASN A 89 -9.55 -29.01 11.72
N GLY A 90 -8.22 -28.99 11.64
CA GLY A 90 -7.45 -29.86 10.75
C GLY A 90 -7.40 -29.40 9.27
N ASN A 91 -7.97 -28.23 8.97
CA ASN A 91 -7.97 -27.63 7.64
C ASN A 91 -7.21 -26.30 7.62
N ASP A 92 -6.64 -25.97 6.47
CA ASP A 92 -5.93 -24.71 6.23
C ASP A 92 -6.80 -23.75 5.43
N TYR A 93 -7.09 -22.57 5.99
CA TYR A 93 -7.83 -21.51 5.31
C TYR A 93 -6.88 -20.41 4.84
N THR A 94 -6.88 -20.12 3.54
CA THR A 94 -5.98 -19.14 2.91
C THR A 94 -6.66 -17.80 2.71
N PHE A 95 -5.89 -16.71 2.83
CA PHE A 95 -6.41 -15.37 2.62
C PHE A 95 -6.83 -15.11 1.15
N ASP A 96 -8.04 -14.59 0.95
CA ASP A 96 -8.65 -14.31 -0.36
C ASP A 96 -9.28 -12.90 -0.39
N GLY A 97 -8.52 -11.91 0.08
CA GLY A 97 -8.92 -10.51 0.03
C GLY A 97 -9.93 -10.10 1.11
N TYR A 98 -10.75 -9.10 0.79
CA TYR A 98 -11.71 -8.51 1.73
C TYR A 98 -13.14 -8.55 1.19
N SER A 99 -14.08 -8.76 2.11
CA SER A 99 -15.47 -8.41 1.95
C SER A 99 -15.74 -7.05 2.57
N ILE A 100 -16.60 -6.27 1.92
CA ILE A 100 -17.10 -5.00 2.44
C ILE A 100 -18.57 -5.13 2.84
N PHE A 101 -18.94 -4.40 3.89
CA PHE A 101 -20.32 -4.21 4.30
C PHE A 101 -20.63 -2.72 4.32
N LEU A 102 -21.68 -2.34 3.61
CA LEU A 102 -22.10 -0.96 3.48
C LEU A 102 -23.50 -0.75 4.05
N HIS A 103 -23.76 0.45 4.56
CA HIS A 103 -25.08 0.85 5.06
C HIS A 103 -26.07 1.23 3.95
N THR A 104 -25.58 1.34 2.71
CA THR A 104 -26.39 1.69 1.54
C THR A 104 -26.03 0.76 0.39
N PRO A 105 -27.00 0.32 -0.42
CA PRO A 105 -26.74 -0.52 -1.57
C PRO A 105 -26.04 0.29 -2.66
N ILE A 106 -25.19 -0.39 -3.42
CA ILE A 106 -24.56 0.16 -4.62
C ILE A 106 -25.03 -0.62 -5.84
N ASP A 107 -25.94 -0.01 -6.60
CA ASP A 107 -26.51 -0.68 -7.79
C ASP A 107 -25.63 -0.55 -9.05
N ASP A 108 -24.71 0.43 -9.08
CA ASP A 108 -23.83 0.68 -10.24
C ASP A 108 -22.54 1.39 -9.80
N LEU A 109 -21.57 0.63 -9.29
CA LEU A 109 -20.23 1.15 -8.99
C LEU A 109 -19.33 0.92 -10.22
N PRO A 110 -18.89 1.97 -10.93
CA PRO A 110 -17.85 1.80 -11.92
C PRO A 110 -16.56 1.29 -11.28
N PRO A 111 -15.76 0.46 -12.00
CA PRO A 111 -14.54 -0.11 -11.48
C PRO A 111 -13.58 0.98 -11.00
N CYS A 112 -13.02 0.77 -9.82
CA CYS A 112 -12.03 1.67 -9.24
C CYS A 112 -10.67 1.39 -9.87
N GLN A 113 -10.25 2.27 -10.78
CA GLN A 113 -8.98 2.12 -11.48
C GLN A 113 -7.84 2.76 -10.68
N LEU A 114 -6.94 1.93 -10.15
CA LEU A 114 -5.79 2.34 -9.36
C LEU A 114 -4.48 2.07 -10.12
N LEU A 115 -3.70 3.12 -10.37
CA LEU A 115 -2.38 2.97 -10.97
C LEU A 115 -1.32 2.74 -9.88
N ARG A 116 -0.88 1.49 -9.72
CA ARG A 116 0.17 1.09 -8.76
C ARG A 116 1.25 0.29 -9.45
N PHE A 117 2.51 0.51 -9.08
CA PHE A 117 3.64 -0.23 -9.66
C PHE A 117 3.70 -0.20 -11.19
N ASN A 118 3.22 0.87 -11.82
CA ASN A 118 3.06 0.99 -13.28
C ASN A 118 2.12 -0.06 -13.90
N ILE A 119 1.22 -0.64 -13.10
CA ILE A 119 0.15 -1.54 -13.51
C ILE A 119 -1.16 -0.85 -13.15
N LEU A 120 -2.11 -0.86 -14.08
CA LEU A 120 -3.46 -0.38 -13.81
C LEU A 120 -4.24 -1.56 -13.23
N TYR A 121 -4.65 -1.42 -11.97
CA TYR A 121 -5.51 -2.37 -11.28
C TYR A 121 -6.94 -1.85 -11.31
N ASP A 122 -7.87 -2.72 -11.67
CA ASP A 122 -9.29 -2.49 -11.57
C ASP A 122 -9.79 -3.25 -10.35
N LEU A 123 -10.30 -2.49 -9.36
CA LEU A 123 -11.00 -3.03 -8.21
C LEU A 123 -12.50 -2.92 -8.47
N TYR A 124 -13.19 -4.05 -8.40
CA TYR A 124 -14.64 -4.10 -8.54
C TYR A 124 -15.24 -4.93 -7.42
N HIS A 125 -16.53 -4.70 -7.20
CA HIS A 125 -17.33 -5.40 -6.21
C HIS A 125 -18.12 -6.49 -6.91
N ALA A 126 -18.30 -7.63 -6.24
CA ALA A 126 -19.15 -8.72 -6.68
C ALA A 126 -20.16 -9.01 -5.56
N GLU A 127 -21.43 -9.13 -5.93
CA GLU A 127 -22.47 -9.55 -5.00
C GLU A 127 -22.29 -11.04 -4.69
N GLU A 128 -22.27 -11.35 -3.40
CA GLU A 128 -22.19 -12.71 -2.87
C GLU A 128 -23.17 -12.86 -1.72
N SER A 129 -23.54 -14.11 -1.42
CA SER A 129 -24.37 -14.45 -0.26
C SER A 129 -23.82 -13.83 1.02
N PHE A 130 -24.71 -13.27 1.86
CA PHE A 130 -24.32 -12.60 3.09
C PHE A 130 -23.71 -13.61 4.08
N PRO A 131 -22.45 -13.43 4.54
CA PRO A 131 -21.85 -14.33 5.51
C PRO A 131 -22.49 -14.15 6.88
N GLU A 132 -22.83 -15.24 7.57
CA GLU A 132 -23.62 -15.15 8.81
C GLU A 132 -22.76 -15.07 10.08
N ASN A 133 -21.58 -15.70 10.06
CA ASN A 133 -20.77 -15.97 11.25
C ASN A 133 -19.77 -14.86 11.59
N PHE A 134 -20.27 -13.63 11.79
CA PHE A 134 -19.48 -12.49 12.26
C PHE A 134 -20.32 -11.56 13.15
N THR A 135 -19.65 -10.70 13.91
CA THR A 135 -20.29 -9.57 14.61
C THR A 135 -19.66 -8.26 14.15
N VAL A 136 -20.45 -7.17 14.13
CA VAL A 136 -19.92 -5.85 13.71
C VAL A 136 -18.76 -5.41 14.60
N ARG A 137 -18.80 -5.69 15.91
CA ARG A 137 -17.66 -5.42 16.81
C ARG A 137 -16.38 -6.12 16.35
N ALA A 138 -16.48 -7.38 15.96
CA ALA A 138 -15.32 -8.15 15.53
C ALA A 138 -14.69 -7.53 14.26
N LEU A 139 -15.50 -7.08 13.31
CA LEU A 139 -15.01 -6.38 12.11
C LEU A 139 -14.31 -5.06 12.45
N ASP A 140 -14.88 -4.28 13.38
CA ASP A 140 -14.30 -3.01 13.82
C ASP A 140 -12.96 -3.24 14.52
N MET A 141 -12.85 -4.25 15.40
CA MET A 141 -11.60 -4.64 16.05
C MET A 141 -10.53 -5.09 15.05
N LEU A 142 -10.88 -5.91 14.07
CA LEU A 142 -9.95 -6.34 13.02
C LEU A 142 -9.48 -5.16 12.17
N THR A 143 -10.38 -4.25 11.85
CA THR A 143 -10.07 -3.04 11.09
C THR A 143 -9.12 -2.14 11.88
N GLU A 144 -9.37 -1.92 13.17
CA GLU A 144 -8.49 -1.14 14.04
C GLU A 144 -7.11 -1.77 14.19
N TYR A 145 -7.06 -3.07 14.48
CA TYR A 145 -5.81 -3.83 14.61
C TYR A 145 -4.97 -3.76 13.33
N VAL A 146 -5.55 -4.09 12.16
CA VAL A 146 -4.79 -4.12 10.91
C VAL A 146 -4.42 -2.72 10.44
N PHE A 147 -5.37 -1.79 10.34
CA PHE A 147 -5.13 -0.51 9.67
C PHE A 147 -4.42 0.50 10.56
N LYS A 148 -4.73 0.55 11.87
CA LYS A 148 -4.13 1.53 12.79
C LYS A 148 -2.93 0.95 13.54
N GLU A 149 -3.11 -0.17 14.24
CA GLU A 149 -2.07 -0.69 15.13
C GLU A 149 -0.90 -1.34 14.37
N LEU A 150 -1.19 -2.13 13.33
CA LEU A 150 -0.18 -2.84 12.56
C LEU A 150 0.40 -1.97 11.45
N LEU A 151 -0.45 -1.32 10.65
CA LEU A 151 -0.05 -0.58 9.45
C LEU A 151 0.21 0.91 9.68
N GLU A 152 -0.08 1.44 10.88
CA GLU A 152 0.15 2.84 11.26
C GLU A 152 -0.49 3.84 10.26
N LEU A 153 -1.69 3.56 9.74
CA LEU A 153 -2.42 4.44 8.82
C LEU A 153 -3.22 5.49 9.61
N LEU A 154 -2.51 6.42 10.27
CA LEU A 154 -3.08 7.34 11.26
C LEU A 154 -4.07 8.34 10.65
N ASP A 155 -3.84 8.80 9.41
CA ASP A 155 -4.72 9.76 8.73
C ASP A 155 -5.96 9.11 8.08
N LEU A 156 -6.12 7.78 8.24
CA LEU A 156 -7.22 7.05 7.66
C LEU A 156 -8.49 7.24 8.50
N ASN A 157 -9.47 7.95 7.93
CA ASN A 157 -10.77 8.13 8.55
C ASN A 157 -11.92 7.76 7.60
N TRP A 158 -12.63 6.69 7.96
CA TRP A 158 -13.82 6.22 7.24
C TRP A 158 -15.13 6.68 7.85
N ARG A 159 -15.11 7.63 8.79
CA ARG A 159 -16.31 8.33 9.25
C ARG A 159 -16.58 9.53 8.34
N PRO A 160 -17.86 9.96 8.23
CA PRO A 160 -18.20 11.24 7.64
C PRO A 160 -17.40 12.39 8.28
N TYR A 161 -17.03 13.37 7.46
CA TYR A 161 -16.23 14.50 7.92
C TYR A 161 -16.90 15.26 9.08
N GLY A 162 -16.17 15.47 10.17
CA GLY A 162 -16.66 16.23 11.33
C GLY A 162 -17.64 15.47 12.24
N ILE A 163 -17.88 14.17 12.00
CA ILE A 163 -18.78 13.35 12.80
C ILE A 163 -17.98 12.29 13.57
N GLU A 164 -17.97 12.42 14.90
CA GLU A 164 -17.30 11.46 15.79
C GLU A 164 -18.25 10.37 16.31
N SER A 165 -19.55 10.66 16.35
CA SER A 165 -20.61 9.71 16.70
C SER A 165 -20.95 8.79 15.50
N GLY A 166 -21.83 7.81 15.70
CA GLY A 166 -22.25 6.92 14.62
C GLY A 166 -21.31 5.74 14.29
N CYS A 167 -21.55 5.13 13.13
CA CYS A 167 -20.80 4.03 12.52
C CYS A 167 -19.78 4.56 11.47
N PRO A 168 -18.69 3.83 11.15
CA PRO A 168 -17.94 4.09 9.92
C PRO A 168 -18.81 3.87 8.66
N VAL A 169 -18.38 4.40 7.52
CA VAL A 169 -19.09 4.22 6.23
C VAL A 169 -19.06 2.77 5.78
N VAL A 170 -18.02 2.02 6.14
CA VAL A 170 -17.81 0.62 5.74
C VAL A 170 -17.35 -0.20 6.94
N HIS A 171 -17.75 -1.48 6.96
CA HIS A 171 -17.07 -2.51 7.76
C HIS A 171 -16.34 -3.48 6.82
N LEU A 172 -15.17 -3.95 7.23
CA LEU A 172 -14.33 -4.86 6.44
C LEU A 172 -14.21 -6.21 7.12
N LEU A 173 -14.31 -7.28 6.34
CA LEU A 173 -14.03 -8.65 6.76
C LEU A 173 -12.86 -9.21 5.94
N PRO A 174 -11.71 -9.52 6.55
CA PRO A 174 -10.68 -10.29 5.89
C PRO A 174 -11.20 -11.71 5.61
N ARG A 175 -11.11 -12.16 4.36
CA ARG A 175 -11.64 -13.45 3.93
C ARG A 175 -10.56 -14.50 4.04
N PHE A 176 -10.84 -15.56 4.78
CA PHE A 176 -10.04 -16.77 4.83
C PHE A 176 -10.90 -17.90 4.30
N VAL A 177 -10.51 -18.45 3.15
CA VAL A 177 -11.32 -19.40 2.40
C VAL A 177 -10.61 -20.74 2.29
N ARG A 178 -11.41 -21.80 2.22
CA ARG A 178 -10.98 -23.14 1.87
C ARG A 178 -11.80 -23.59 0.67
N GLU A 179 -11.13 -24.12 -0.35
CA GLU A 179 -11.80 -24.77 -1.47
C GLU A 179 -12.25 -26.17 -1.04
N LEU A 180 -13.53 -26.48 -1.23
CA LEU A 180 -14.08 -27.82 -0.97
C LEU A 180 -13.74 -28.77 -2.13
N GLU A 181 -13.72 -30.08 -1.86
CA GLU A 181 -13.29 -31.12 -2.82
C GLU A 181 -14.07 -31.09 -4.14
N ASP A 182 -15.31 -30.59 -4.11
CA ASP A 182 -16.18 -30.46 -5.29
C ASP A 182 -15.79 -29.28 -6.21
N GLY A 183 -14.79 -28.47 -5.85
CA GLY A 183 -14.23 -27.37 -6.65
C GLY A 183 -15.18 -26.19 -6.94
N SER A 184 -16.44 -26.28 -6.49
CA SER A 184 -17.51 -25.33 -6.81
C SER A 184 -17.93 -24.46 -5.62
N SER A 185 -17.62 -24.88 -4.40
CA SER A 185 -17.97 -24.15 -3.18
C SER A 185 -16.73 -23.83 -2.35
N THR A 186 -16.71 -22.62 -1.82
CA THR A 186 -15.68 -22.15 -0.91
C THR A 186 -16.28 -21.99 0.48
N GLU A 187 -15.57 -22.50 1.47
CA GLU A 187 -15.95 -22.35 2.87
C GLU A 187 -15.24 -21.12 3.45
N LEU A 188 -16.01 -20.21 4.04
CA LEU A 188 -15.50 -19.00 4.67
C LEU A 188 -15.29 -19.22 6.17
N LEU A 189 -14.10 -18.90 6.67
CA LEU A 189 -13.77 -18.97 8.09
C LEU A 189 -14.53 -17.90 8.89
N SER A 190 -15.02 -18.28 10.07
CA SER A 190 -15.71 -17.35 10.98
C SER A 190 -14.73 -16.36 11.62
N THR A 191 -15.23 -15.15 11.89
CA THR A 191 -14.43 -14.03 12.40
C THR A 191 -13.88 -14.27 13.81
N ASN A 192 -14.56 -15.05 14.65
CA ASN A 192 -14.09 -15.40 15.99
C ASN A 192 -12.77 -16.20 15.93
N VAL A 193 -12.66 -17.15 14.99
CA VAL A 193 -11.45 -17.96 14.80
C VAL A 193 -10.30 -17.10 14.29
N ILE A 194 -10.57 -16.14 13.41
CA ILE A 194 -9.56 -15.18 12.93
C ILE A 194 -8.99 -14.37 14.10
N LEU A 195 -9.87 -13.81 14.93
CA LEU A 195 -9.48 -13.05 16.12
C LEU A 195 -8.69 -13.90 17.12
N GLU A 196 -9.17 -15.09 17.44
CA GLU A 196 -8.49 -16.02 18.34
C GLU A 196 -7.10 -16.38 17.82
N HIS A 197 -6.99 -16.69 16.52
CA HIS A 197 -5.71 -17.04 15.92
C HIS A 197 -4.72 -15.88 16.00
N TRP A 198 -5.10 -14.67 15.56
CA TRP A 198 -4.20 -13.51 15.60
C TRP A 198 -3.86 -13.07 17.02
N MET A 199 -4.80 -13.19 17.97
CA MET A 199 -4.54 -12.93 19.39
C MET A 199 -3.54 -13.93 19.98
N ASN A 200 -3.67 -15.22 19.65
CA ASN A 200 -2.71 -16.24 20.07
C ASN A 200 -1.33 -16.00 19.44
N GLN A 201 -1.26 -15.58 18.18
CA GLN A 201 0.01 -15.24 17.54
C GLN A 201 0.67 -14.01 18.19
N SER A 202 -0.09 -12.96 18.51
CA SER A 202 0.45 -11.72 19.08
C SER A 202 0.99 -11.87 20.50
N GLN A 203 0.61 -12.93 21.21
CA GLN A 203 1.18 -13.28 22.52
C GLN A 203 2.52 -14.00 22.42
N LEU A 204 2.85 -14.57 21.25
CA LEU A 204 4.07 -15.33 21.05
C LEU A 204 5.22 -14.40 20.63
N PRO A 205 6.30 -14.27 21.43
CA PRO A 205 7.51 -13.59 20.97
C PRO A 205 8.10 -14.34 19.76
N LEU A 206 8.86 -13.64 18.92
CA LEU A 206 9.59 -14.28 17.81
C LEU A 206 10.46 -15.41 18.33
N PHE A 207 11.21 -15.13 19.40
CA PHE A 207 12.05 -16.08 20.13
C PHE A 207 11.87 -15.92 21.63
N GLN A 208 11.61 -17.03 22.32
CA GLN A 208 11.54 -17.06 23.77
C GLN A 208 12.94 -16.87 24.38
N PRO A 209 13.07 -16.16 25.52
CA PRO A 209 14.35 -15.99 26.20
C PRO A 209 15.03 -17.32 26.59
N SER A 210 14.23 -18.34 26.93
CA SER A 210 14.69 -19.69 27.25
C SER A 210 15.41 -20.39 26.09
N ASP A 211 15.00 -20.10 24.86
CA ASP A 211 15.48 -20.79 23.66
C ASP A 211 16.81 -20.22 23.13
N LEU A 212 17.23 -19.03 23.59
CA LEU A 212 18.33 -18.27 23.02
C LEU A 212 19.67 -19.04 23.05
N LEU A 213 19.93 -19.77 24.14
CA LEU A 213 21.14 -20.59 24.27
C LEU A 213 21.16 -21.76 23.29
N ASN A 214 20.00 -22.36 23.05
CA ASN A 214 19.85 -23.48 22.11
C ASN A 214 19.97 -23.00 20.68
N ILE A 215 19.35 -21.86 20.34
CA ILE A 215 19.38 -21.26 18.99
C ILE A 215 20.81 -21.04 18.48
N ARG A 216 21.75 -20.68 19.37
CA ARG A 216 23.16 -20.50 19.01
C ARG A 216 23.89 -21.81 18.70
N ARG A 217 23.43 -22.94 19.24
CA ARG A 217 24.08 -24.26 19.13
C ARG A 217 23.46 -25.16 18.07
N ILE A 218 22.19 -24.94 17.74
CA ILE A 218 21.43 -25.71 16.75
C ILE A 218 22.13 -25.67 15.38
N ALA A 219 22.06 -26.79 14.64
CA ALA A 219 22.64 -26.91 13.30
C ALA A 219 21.95 -25.98 12.29
N ASN A 220 22.65 -25.60 11.22
CA ASN A 220 22.13 -24.65 10.22
C ASN A 220 20.84 -25.16 9.52
N SER A 221 20.71 -26.48 9.34
CA SER A 221 19.53 -27.12 8.75
C SER A 221 18.29 -26.96 9.64
N GLU A 222 18.43 -27.30 10.92
CA GLU A 222 17.39 -27.17 11.94
C GLU A 222 16.99 -25.71 12.17
N TRP A 223 17.96 -24.78 12.18
CA TRP A 223 17.69 -23.34 12.22
C TRP A 223 16.84 -22.90 11.02
N SER A 224 17.25 -23.31 9.82
CA SER A 224 16.54 -22.97 8.57
C SER A 224 15.10 -23.50 8.57
N ALA A 225 14.87 -24.71 9.11
CA ALA A 225 13.53 -25.26 9.29
C ALA A 225 12.71 -24.43 10.29
N LYS A 226 13.28 -24.07 11.45
CA LYS A 226 12.59 -23.27 12.48
C LYS A 226 12.18 -21.87 11.98
N ILE A 227 12.98 -21.24 11.12
CA ILE A 227 12.69 -19.89 10.60
C ILE A 227 11.83 -19.89 9.33
N ASN A 228 11.66 -21.03 8.65
CA ASN A 228 10.99 -21.09 7.35
C ASN A 228 9.54 -20.56 7.39
N ASP A 229 8.85 -20.81 8.51
CA ASP A 229 7.47 -20.38 8.71
C ASP A 229 7.39 -18.88 9.03
N LEU A 230 8.36 -18.37 9.81
CA LEU A 230 8.47 -16.96 10.18
C LEU A 230 8.92 -16.08 9.00
N ARG A 231 9.69 -16.62 8.07
CA ARG A 231 10.18 -15.88 6.91
C ARG A 231 9.03 -15.38 6.06
N GLY A 232 9.03 -14.10 5.75
CA GLY A 232 7.98 -13.43 4.99
C GLY A 232 6.70 -13.14 5.79
N THR A 233 6.71 -13.31 7.11
CA THR A 233 5.65 -12.80 8.01
C THR A 233 6.01 -11.43 8.56
N LEU A 234 5.05 -10.75 9.18
CA LEU A 234 5.28 -9.49 9.87
C LEU A 234 5.64 -9.73 11.34
N ALA A 235 6.69 -9.06 11.79
CA ALA A 235 7.03 -8.93 13.19
C ALA A 235 6.43 -7.65 13.75
N TRP A 236 5.83 -7.73 14.92
CA TRP A 236 5.22 -6.60 15.61
C TRP A 236 6.00 -6.26 16.87
N LYS A 237 6.32 -4.99 17.08
CA LYS A 237 6.96 -4.47 18.28
C LYS A 237 6.09 -3.36 18.88
N PRO A 238 5.31 -3.66 19.93
CA PRO A 238 4.45 -2.69 20.57
C PRO A 238 5.22 -1.44 21.02
N GLY A 239 4.65 -0.26 20.79
CA GLY A 239 5.24 1.02 21.21
C GLY A 239 6.42 1.51 20.36
N ALA A 240 6.85 0.75 19.36
CA ALA A 240 7.86 1.20 18.40
C ALA A 240 7.23 1.82 17.15
N LYS A 241 8.04 2.62 16.43
CA LYS A 241 7.64 3.29 15.19
C LYS A 241 8.59 2.95 14.02
N PRO A 242 8.10 2.39 12.90
CA PRO A 242 6.76 1.81 12.73
C PRO A 242 6.56 0.60 13.67
N PRO A 243 5.32 0.22 14.00
CA PRO A 243 5.04 -0.87 14.94
C PRO A 243 5.29 -2.26 14.33
N ALA A 244 5.17 -2.40 13.01
CA ALA A 244 5.37 -3.67 12.31
C ALA A 244 6.37 -3.56 11.17
N ILE A 245 7.14 -4.64 10.99
CA ILE A 245 8.12 -4.79 9.91
C ILE A 245 8.09 -6.22 9.35
N ARG A 246 8.35 -6.37 8.05
CA ARG A 246 8.45 -7.67 7.40
C ARG A 246 9.77 -8.36 7.73
N ILE A 247 9.70 -9.65 8.07
CA ILE A 247 10.88 -10.51 8.28
C ILE A 247 11.34 -11.05 6.92
N ASP A 248 12.46 -10.56 6.39
CA ASP A 248 13.03 -11.11 5.15
C ASP A 248 14.01 -12.25 5.42
N GLN A 249 14.84 -12.09 6.44
CA GLN A 249 15.78 -13.12 6.94
C GLN A 249 15.93 -13.00 8.46
N LEU A 250 16.39 -14.10 9.08
CA LEU A 250 16.68 -14.19 10.51
C LEU A 250 18.07 -14.80 10.67
N ASP A 251 18.99 -14.00 11.20
CA ASP A 251 20.40 -14.35 11.35
C ASP A 251 20.76 -14.52 12.83
N ARG A 252 21.63 -15.48 13.14
CA ARG A 252 22.05 -15.73 14.55
C ARG A 252 23.13 -14.77 15.02
N ILE A 253 23.88 -14.17 14.09
CA ILE A 253 25.01 -13.27 14.34
C ILE A 253 24.84 -12.08 13.39
N SER A 254 25.08 -10.86 13.87
CA SER A 254 25.03 -9.66 13.02
C SER A 254 26.24 -9.60 12.09
N SER A 255 26.01 -9.19 10.84
CA SER A 255 27.06 -9.00 9.86
C SER A 255 28.02 -7.87 10.25
N GLU A 256 27.54 -6.85 10.98
CA GLU A 256 28.32 -5.67 11.40
C GLU A 256 29.32 -5.97 12.53
N SER A 257 29.12 -7.07 13.27
CA SER A 257 30.05 -7.51 14.32
C SER A 257 31.43 -7.94 13.80
N SER A 258 31.56 -8.12 12.48
CA SER A 258 32.81 -8.49 11.82
C SER A 258 33.70 -7.31 11.42
N SER A 259 33.19 -6.06 11.45
CA SER A 259 33.85 -4.90 10.81
C SER A 259 34.16 -3.71 11.73
N THR A 260 33.66 -3.65 12.97
CA THR A 260 33.91 -2.52 13.88
C THR A 260 34.42 -2.93 15.27
N LYS A 261 35.50 -2.26 15.72
CA LYS A 261 36.17 -2.45 17.02
C LYS A 261 35.38 -1.95 18.25
N HIS A 262 34.13 -1.53 18.08
CA HIS A 262 33.26 -1.18 19.21
C HIS A 262 32.23 -2.30 19.38
N SER A 263 32.47 -3.17 20.36
CA SER A 263 31.53 -4.22 20.73
C SER A 263 30.24 -3.58 21.27
N LEU A 264 29.26 -3.35 20.40
CA LEU A 264 27.87 -3.37 20.83
C LEU A 264 27.70 -4.72 21.52
N ARG A 265 27.31 -4.71 22.81
CA ARG A 265 27.09 -5.93 23.60
C ARG A 265 26.39 -6.97 22.72
N SER A 266 27.03 -8.12 22.49
CA SER A 266 26.46 -9.20 21.70
C SER A 266 25.09 -9.54 22.29
N SER A 267 24.02 -9.06 21.63
CA SER A 267 22.66 -9.35 22.09
C SER A 267 22.47 -10.86 22.09
N PRO A 268 21.90 -11.46 23.14
CA PRO A 268 21.61 -12.88 23.16
C PRO A 268 20.58 -13.28 22.08
N TYR A 269 19.82 -12.31 21.59
CA TYR A 269 18.79 -12.50 20.56
C TYR A 269 19.37 -12.57 19.14
N PRO A 270 18.75 -13.37 18.25
CA PRO A 270 18.97 -13.30 16.81
C PRO A 270 18.67 -11.92 16.23
N PHE A 271 19.12 -11.68 15.01
CA PHE A 271 18.91 -10.47 14.24
C PHE A 271 17.85 -10.70 13.15
N LEU A 272 16.88 -9.79 13.10
CA LEU A 272 15.90 -9.65 12.04
C LEU A 272 16.51 -8.78 10.95
N VAL A 273 16.61 -9.35 9.75
CA VAL A 273 17.04 -8.63 8.55
C VAL A 273 15.81 -8.21 7.77
N HIS A 274 15.68 -6.91 7.56
CA HIS A 274 14.63 -6.29 6.76
C HIS A 274 15.26 -5.57 5.57
N MET A 275 14.86 -5.98 4.37
CA MET A 275 15.30 -5.38 3.11
C MET A 275 14.22 -4.42 2.63
N THR A 276 14.52 -3.13 2.74
CA THR A 276 13.57 -2.04 2.50
C THR A 276 14.09 -1.08 1.45
N TYR A 277 13.26 -0.10 1.11
CA TYR A 277 13.62 0.94 0.16
C TYR A 277 13.60 2.32 0.81
N THR A 278 14.52 3.20 0.39
CA THR A 278 14.40 4.61 0.72
C THR A 278 13.13 5.19 0.09
N PRO A 279 12.33 5.97 0.84
CA PRO A 279 11.19 6.69 0.26
C PRO A 279 11.65 7.50 -0.95
N MET A 280 10.88 7.43 -2.04
CA MET A 280 11.28 8.07 -3.31
C MET A 280 11.54 9.57 -3.19
N LYS A 281 10.83 10.26 -2.28
CA LYS A 281 11.00 11.69 -2.01
C LYS A 281 12.41 12.04 -1.50
N LEU A 282 13.08 11.08 -0.87
CA LEU A 282 14.39 11.24 -0.23
C LEU A 282 15.51 10.51 -0.98
N SER A 283 15.17 9.85 -2.09
CA SER A 283 16.12 9.15 -2.96
C SER A 283 16.88 10.12 -3.87
N LEU A 284 18.02 9.66 -4.41
CA LEU A 284 18.87 10.39 -5.37
C LEU A 284 18.08 11.00 -6.53
N SER A 285 17.04 10.30 -6.99
CA SER A 285 16.18 10.75 -8.10
C SER A 285 15.49 12.11 -7.86
N ARG A 286 15.43 12.56 -6.61
CA ARG A 286 14.85 13.85 -6.22
C ARG A 286 15.87 14.91 -5.84
N ASP A 287 17.16 14.56 -5.79
CA ASP A 287 18.24 15.54 -5.64
C ASP A 287 18.17 16.55 -6.80
N PRO A 288 18.09 17.87 -6.51
CA PRO A 288 18.14 18.92 -7.52
C PRO A 288 19.33 18.80 -8.49
N GLN A 289 20.50 18.38 -8.01
CA GLN A 289 21.69 18.24 -8.85
C GLN A 289 21.54 17.09 -9.83
N TYR A 290 21.19 15.90 -9.33
CA TYR A 290 20.94 14.72 -10.17
C TYR A 290 19.87 14.99 -11.23
N LYS A 291 18.74 15.60 -10.82
CA LYS A 291 17.64 15.95 -11.74
C LYS A 291 18.06 16.94 -12.83
N SER A 292 18.92 17.91 -12.49
CA SER A 292 19.46 18.87 -13.44
C SER A 292 20.34 18.19 -14.49
N VAL A 293 21.28 17.33 -14.05
CA VAL A 293 22.17 16.58 -14.93
C VAL A 293 21.37 15.63 -15.83
N LEU A 294 20.42 14.88 -15.27
CA LEU A 294 19.56 13.97 -16.03
C LEU A 294 18.71 14.72 -17.08
N LYS A 295 18.15 15.88 -16.73
CA LYS A 295 17.39 16.71 -17.67
C LYS A 295 18.26 17.20 -18.82
N ASN A 296 19.49 17.64 -18.54
CA ASN A 296 20.43 18.09 -19.55
C ASN A 296 20.86 16.96 -20.47
N TYR A 297 21.13 15.78 -19.91
CA TYR A 297 21.44 14.57 -20.66
C TYR A 297 20.32 14.20 -21.64
N LEU A 298 19.06 14.10 -21.16
CA LEU A 298 17.91 13.78 -21.99
C LEU A 298 17.63 14.84 -23.06
N LYS A 299 17.85 16.13 -22.73
CA LYS A 299 17.70 17.23 -23.68
C LYS A 299 18.73 17.12 -24.81
N LEU A 300 19.99 16.88 -24.48
CA LEU A 300 21.06 16.74 -25.47
C LEU A 300 20.81 15.52 -26.37
N GLN A 301 20.42 14.39 -25.79
CA GLN A 301 20.04 13.19 -26.56
C GLN A 301 18.91 13.47 -27.55
N TYR A 302 17.87 14.19 -27.12
CA TYR A 302 16.77 14.59 -28.00
C TYR A 302 17.21 15.53 -29.12
N LEU A 303 18.10 16.49 -28.83
CA LEU A 303 18.64 17.40 -29.85
C LEU A 303 19.48 16.65 -30.88
N MET A 304 20.36 15.75 -30.43
CA MET A 304 21.20 14.93 -31.31
C MET A 304 20.36 14.06 -32.25
N TYR A 305 19.24 13.51 -31.79
CA TYR A 305 18.33 12.71 -32.62
C TYR A 305 17.70 13.52 -33.77
N ASN A 306 17.46 14.81 -33.57
CA ASN A 306 16.85 15.69 -34.56
C ASN A 306 17.87 16.53 -35.35
N LYS A 307 19.17 16.39 -35.06
CA LYS A 307 20.23 17.14 -35.73
C LYS A 307 20.63 16.42 -37.03
N PRO A 308 20.78 17.14 -38.17
CA PRO A 308 21.11 16.50 -39.45
C PRO A 308 22.50 15.83 -39.45
N ARG A 309 23.45 16.37 -38.67
CA ARG A 309 24.76 15.75 -38.41
C ARG A 309 25.16 15.94 -36.96
N ILE A 310 25.61 14.86 -36.33
CA ILE A 310 26.06 14.84 -34.94
C ILE A 310 27.52 15.31 -34.88
N SER A 311 27.81 16.36 -34.11
CA SER A 311 29.18 16.86 -33.89
C SER A 311 29.93 15.95 -32.91
N PRO A 312 31.26 15.77 -33.04
CA PRO A 312 32.07 15.08 -32.02
C PRO A 312 31.91 15.73 -30.63
N GLU A 313 31.83 17.06 -30.55
CA GLU A 313 31.64 17.79 -29.30
C GLU A 313 30.34 17.40 -28.58
N ASP A 314 29.25 17.20 -29.35
CA ASP A 314 27.96 16.78 -28.77
C ASP A 314 28.09 15.38 -28.13
N ARG A 315 28.88 14.49 -28.75
CA ARG A 315 29.13 13.13 -28.21
C ARG A 315 29.96 13.19 -26.94
N ASP A 316 30.98 14.05 -26.89
CA ASP A 316 31.83 14.22 -25.72
C ASP A 316 31.07 14.84 -24.54
N GLN A 317 30.20 15.82 -24.80
CA GLN A 317 29.31 16.40 -23.80
C GLN A 317 28.33 15.35 -23.26
N LEU A 318 27.73 14.54 -24.14
CA LEU A 318 26.82 13.46 -23.74
C LEU A 318 27.54 12.42 -22.87
N ALA A 319 28.75 12.01 -23.27
CA ALA A 319 29.57 11.06 -22.52
C ALA A 319 29.98 11.62 -21.15
N THR A 320 30.27 12.92 -21.06
CA THR A 320 30.61 13.60 -19.80
C THR A 320 29.42 13.66 -18.85
N LEU A 321 28.23 14.02 -19.36
CA LEU A 321 26.99 13.99 -18.58
C LEU A 321 26.63 12.59 -18.11
N LYS A 322 26.84 11.57 -18.95
CA LYS A 322 26.64 10.16 -18.59
C LYS A 322 27.57 9.74 -17.46
N ARG A 323 28.88 10.00 -17.58
CA ARG A 323 29.85 9.70 -16.51
C ARG A 323 29.50 10.38 -15.19
N LYS A 324 29.00 11.61 -15.23
CA LYS A 324 28.56 12.33 -14.03
C LYS A 324 27.34 11.67 -13.37
N LEU A 325 26.38 11.18 -14.16
CA LEU A 325 25.24 10.41 -13.64
C LEU A 325 25.71 9.09 -13.02
N ASP A 326 26.58 8.35 -13.72
CA ASP A 326 27.13 7.07 -13.24
C ASP A 326 27.92 7.27 -11.93
N GLN A 327 28.66 8.38 -11.81
CA GLN A 327 29.36 8.75 -10.58
C GLN A 327 28.39 9.03 -9.43
N MET A 328 27.34 9.83 -9.66
CA MET A 328 26.31 10.13 -8.65
C MET A 328 25.58 8.86 -8.19
N ASP A 329 25.33 7.91 -9.10
CA ASP A 329 24.73 6.61 -8.77
C ASP A 329 25.70 5.75 -7.93
N PHE A 330 27.02 5.82 -8.21
CA PHE A 330 28.06 5.05 -7.51
C PHE A 330 28.37 5.57 -6.10
N GLU A 331 28.32 6.89 -5.88
CA GLU A 331 28.61 7.54 -4.59
C GLU A 331 27.72 7.03 -3.44
N GLY A 332 26.59 6.36 -3.74
CA GLY A 332 25.89 5.48 -2.81
C GLY A 332 25.18 6.18 -1.64
N VAL A 333 25.32 7.50 -1.50
CA VAL A 333 24.72 8.35 -0.46
C VAL A 333 23.19 8.20 -0.40
N HIS A 334 22.56 7.69 -1.46
CA HIS A 334 21.13 7.44 -1.53
C HIS A 334 20.79 6.13 -2.26
N ARG A 335 21.44 5.01 -1.89
CA ARG A 335 21.04 3.68 -2.39
C ARG A 335 19.55 3.47 -2.18
N ARG A 336 18.88 3.00 -3.24
CA ARG A 336 17.44 2.80 -3.22
C ARG A 336 17.04 1.65 -2.30
N GLU A 337 17.77 0.54 -2.35
CA GLU A 337 17.56 -0.62 -1.49
C GLU A 337 18.51 -0.55 -0.28
N ILE A 338 17.95 -0.77 0.90
CA ILE A 338 18.64 -0.74 2.19
C ILE A 338 18.37 -2.07 2.88
N THR A 339 19.42 -2.67 3.40
CA THR A 339 19.29 -3.77 4.37
C THR A 339 19.45 -3.20 5.77
N VAL A 340 18.52 -3.54 6.65
CA VAL A 340 18.49 -3.15 8.06
C VAL A 340 18.56 -4.41 8.90
N GLU A 341 19.48 -4.44 9.86
CA GLU A 341 19.59 -5.50 10.86
C GLU A 341 19.07 -4.97 12.20
N LEU A 342 18.13 -5.68 12.82
CA LEU A 342 17.53 -5.32 14.11
C LEU A 342 17.61 -6.50 15.06
N SER A 343 17.82 -6.26 16.35
CA SER A 343 17.69 -7.35 17.33
C SER A 343 16.24 -7.80 17.42
N CYS A 344 15.99 -9.12 17.47
CA CYS A 344 14.64 -9.68 17.63
C CYS A 344 14.03 -9.44 19.03
N GLU A 345 14.74 -8.76 19.93
CA GLU A 345 14.27 -8.45 21.27
C GLU A 345 13.00 -7.57 21.26
N GLY A 346 11.98 -8.07 21.95
CA GLY A 346 10.68 -7.39 22.09
C GLY A 346 9.79 -7.46 20.86
N PHE A 347 10.14 -8.28 19.86
CA PHE A 347 9.26 -8.55 18.72
C PHE A 347 8.37 -9.77 18.98
N TYR A 348 7.11 -9.63 18.58
CA TYR A 348 6.07 -10.65 18.63
C TYR A 348 5.66 -11.08 17.22
N ARG A 349 5.08 -12.28 17.15
CA ARG A 349 4.53 -12.83 15.91
C ARG A 349 3.18 -12.19 15.63
N THR A 350 2.81 -12.12 14.37
CA THR A 350 1.46 -11.67 13.97
C THR A 350 0.68 -12.77 13.27
N GLY A 351 1.38 -13.71 12.64
CA GLY A 351 0.78 -14.67 11.71
C GLY A 351 0.35 -14.05 10.38
N ILE A 352 0.55 -12.74 10.18
CA ILE A 352 0.12 -11.99 9.00
C ILE A 352 1.28 -11.90 8.01
N ARG A 353 0.99 -12.12 6.73
CA ARG A 353 1.92 -11.93 5.60
C ARG A 353 1.56 -10.67 4.79
N PRO A 354 2.41 -10.25 3.84
CA PRO A 354 2.18 -9.05 3.04
C PRO A 354 0.98 -9.06 2.08
N ASP A 355 0.29 -10.18 1.89
CA ASP A 355 -0.99 -10.22 1.16
C ASP A 355 -2.06 -9.39 1.85
N VAL A 356 -2.27 -9.61 3.14
CA VAL A 356 -3.27 -8.88 3.93
C VAL A 356 -2.99 -7.38 3.89
N THR A 357 -1.72 -6.98 3.99
CA THR A 357 -1.29 -5.58 4.01
C THR A 357 -1.44 -4.92 2.64
N GLN A 358 -1.09 -5.65 1.57
CA GLN A 358 -1.24 -5.16 0.21
C GLN A 358 -2.71 -4.94 -0.14
N PHE A 359 -3.60 -5.86 0.22
CA PHE A 359 -5.04 -5.66 0.05
C PHE A 359 -5.54 -4.50 0.91
N ALA A 360 -5.18 -4.43 2.20
CA ALA A 360 -5.60 -3.36 3.11
C ALA A 360 -5.24 -1.96 2.58
N LEU A 361 -4.01 -1.77 2.10
CA LEU A 361 -3.56 -0.51 1.52
C LEU A 361 -4.40 -0.06 0.32
N ASN A 362 -4.86 -1.00 -0.52
CA ASN A 362 -5.72 -0.68 -1.65
C ASN A 362 -7.20 -0.54 -1.25
N MET A 363 -7.64 -1.19 -0.17
CA MET A 363 -8.98 -0.98 0.39
C MET A 363 -9.19 0.46 0.84
N ALA A 364 -8.17 1.10 1.43
CA ALA A 364 -8.23 2.53 1.76
C ALA A 364 -8.59 3.40 0.54
N SER A 365 -7.97 3.14 -0.62
CA SER A 365 -8.27 3.84 -1.87
C SER A 365 -9.68 3.50 -2.40
N PHE A 366 -10.08 2.23 -2.30
CA PHE A 366 -11.38 1.76 -2.76
C PHE A 366 -12.55 2.36 -1.97
N VAL A 367 -12.41 2.49 -0.65
CA VAL A 367 -13.41 3.13 0.21
C VAL A 367 -13.62 4.59 -0.17
N ILE A 368 -12.56 5.35 -0.46
CA ILE A 368 -12.68 6.73 -0.95
C ILE A 368 -13.44 6.78 -2.29
N HIS A 369 -13.18 5.84 -3.20
CA HIS A 369 -13.90 5.76 -4.47
C HIS A 369 -15.39 5.51 -4.27
N ILE A 370 -15.77 4.61 -3.36
CA ILE A 370 -17.18 4.38 -2.98
C ILE A 370 -17.80 5.68 -2.44
N ARG A 371 -17.15 6.34 -1.48
CA ARG A 371 -17.63 7.61 -0.91
C ARG A 371 -17.82 8.69 -1.97
N CYS A 372 -16.87 8.79 -2.90
CA CYS A 372 -16.95 9.72 -4.02
C CYS A 372 -18.18 9.43 -4.90
N ILE A 373 -18.42 8.18 -5.27
CA ILE A 373 -19.58 7.81 -6.11
C ILE A 373 -20.90 8.00 -5.37
N LEU A 374 -20.96 7.69 -4.08
CA LEU A 374 -22.13 7.98 -3.26
C LEU A 374 -22.42 9.49 -3.21
N SER A 375 -21.39 10.34 -3.18
CA SER A 375 -21.57 11.79 -3.26
C SER A 375 -22.12 12.27 -4.60
N LEU A 376 -21.85 11.54 -5.70
CA LEU A 376 -22.43 11.85 -7.01
C LEU A 376 -23.95 11.69 -7.02
N LYS A 377 -24.51 10.76 -6.23
CA LYS A 377 -25.98 10.66 -6.07
C LYS A 377 -26.58 11.95 -5.49
N SER A 378 -25.86 12.66 -4.62
CA SER A 378 -26.29 13.99 -4.11
C SER A 378 -26.28 15.02 -5.24
N LEU A 379 -25.24 15.00 -6.07
CA LEU A 379 -25.12 15.90 -7.22
C LEU A 379 -26.24 15.66 -8.24
N GLU A 380 -26.53 14.42 -8.59
CA GLU A 380 -27.62 14.04 -9.51
C GLU A 380 -28.98 14.55 -9.02
N LYS A 381 -29.25 14.40 -7.72
CA LYS A 381 -30.46 14.95 -7.08
C LYS A 381 -30.55 16.46 -7.22
N ARG A 382 -29.44 17.20 -7.07
CA ARG A 382 -29.41 18.66 -7.25
C ARG A 382 -29.60 19.08 -8.71
N LEU A 383 -29.09 18.30 -9.66
CA LEU A 383 -29.24 18.55 -11.09
C LEU A 383 -30.63 18.18 -11.61
N GLY A 384 -31.35 17.30 -10.90
CA GLY A 384 -32.64 16.77 -11.37
C GLY A 384 -32.49 15.79 -12.55
N TYR A 385 -31.32 15.16 -12.69
CA TYR A 385 -31.01 14.23 -13.78
C TYR A 385 -30.14 13.08 -13.26
N GLU A 386 -30.63 11.84 -13.43
CA GLU A 386 -29.85 10.63 -13.17
C GLU A 386 -29.13 10.19 -14.44
N PHE A 387 -27.81 10.02 -14.33
CA PHE A 387 -26.99 9.54 -15.44
C PHE A 387 -27.13 8.02 -15.56
N LYS A 388 -27.29 7.54 -16.80
CA LYS A 388 -27.32 6.10 -17.09
C LYS A 388 -25.97 5.41 -16.83
N ASP A 389 -24.88 6.11 -17.09
CA ASP A 389 -23.52 5.63 -16.88
C ASP A 389 -22.78 6.58 -15.93
N LYS A 390 -22.67 6.16 -14.66
CA LYS A 390 -22.00 6.93 -13.61
C LYS A 390 -20.50 7.06 -13.86
N SER A 391 -19.90 6.15 -14.64
CA SER A 391 -18.49 6.21 -14.97
C SER A 391 -18.16 7.44 -15.83
N ILE A 392 -19.09 7.86 -16.69
CA ILE A 392 -18.95 9.07 -17.53
C ILE A 392 -19.07 10.32 -16.66
N LEU A 393 -20.05 10.36 -15.75
CA LEU A 393 -20.19 11.46 -14.80
C LEU A 393 -18.93 11.62 -13.94
N TYR A 394 -18.43 10.51 -13.40
CA TYR A 394 -17.19 10.50 -12.64
C TYR A 394 -16.02 11.01 -13.47
N GLN A 395 -15.85 10.53 -14.71
CA GLN A 395 -14.81 10.98 -15.63
C GLN A 395 -14.92 12.47 -15.95
N ALA A 396 -16.13 12.99 -16.17
CA ALA A 396 -16.36 14.42 -16.45
C ALA A 396 -15.93 15.34 -15.30
N LEU A 397 -15.95 14.84 -14.06
CA LEU A 397 -15.52 15.56 -12.87
C LEU A 397 -14.02 15.40 -12.56
N THR A 398 -13.30 14.57 -13.31
CA THR A 398 -11.85 14.42 -13.13
C THR A 398 -11.08 15.60 -13.71
N HIS A 399 -10.08 16.09 -12.97
CA HIS A 399 -9.16 17.11 -13.45
C HIS A 399 -7.90 16.46 -14.06
N PRO A 400 -7.28 17.00 -15.14
CA PRO A 400 -6.09 16.41 -15.77
C PRO A 400 -4.84 16.29 -14.89
N SER A 401 -4.83 16.91 -13.70
CA SER A 401 -3.78 16.71 -12.70
C SER A 401 -3.93 15.39 -11.93
N TYR A 402 -5.13 14.79 -11.95
CA TYR A 402 -5.41 13.51 -11.35
C TYR A 402 -4.65 12.41 -12.09
N ARG A 403 -3.83 11.65 -11.35
CA ARG A 403 -2.99 10.60 -11.93
C ARG A 403 -3.47 9.19 -11.61
N ARG A 404 -4.69 9.03 -11.08
CA ARG A 404 -5.20 7.73 -10.61
C ARG A 404 -4.30 7.09 -9.56
N THR A 405 -3.63 7.94 -8.80
CA THR A 405 -2.74 7.55 -7.71
C THR A 405 -3.37 7.87 -6.36
N ASP A 406 -4.69 8.06 -6.27
CA ASP A 406 -5.33 8.30 -4.98
C ASP A 406 -5.02 7.15 -4.03
N PHE A 407 -4.48 7.46 -2.86
CA PHE A 407 -4.01 6.49 -1.88
C PHE A 407 -5.08 6.15 -0.83
N GLY A 408 -6.20 6.87 -0.79
CA GLY A 408 -7.19 6.65 0.27
C GLY A 408 -6.82 7.25 1.63
N THR A 409 -5.55 7.59 1.78
CA THR A 409 -4.91 8.15 2.97
C THR A 409 -3.74 9.02 2.54
N ASN A 410 -2.99 9.53 3.50
CA ASN A 410 -1.74 10.21 3.29
C ASN A 410 -0.77 9.35 2.44
N GLN A 411 -0.23 9.96 1.38
CA GLN A 411 0.67 9.29 0.43
C GLN A 411 1.92 8.72 1.10
N ASP A 412 2.49 9.41 2.09
CA ASP A 412 3.69 8.93 2.77
C ASP A 412 3.35 7.80 3.74
N HIS A 413 2.17 7.84 4.37
CA HIS A 413 1.69 6.73 5.19
C HIS A 413 1.60 5.45 4.36
N TYR A 414 0.93 5.53 3.20
CA TYR A 414 0.87 4.41 2.26
C TYR A 414 2.27 3.91 1.86
N GLN A 415 3.20 4.81 1.52
CA GLN A 415 4.54 4.43 1.05
C GLN A 415 5.40 3.80 2.14
N ASN A 416 5.44 4.40 3.33
CA ASN A 416 6.22 3.91 4.45
C ASN A 416 5.71 2.52 4.91
N THR A 417 4.39 2.36 4.97
CA THR A 417 3.75 1.09 5.30
C THR A 417 4.03 0.04 4.22
N LEU A 418 3.96 0.41 2.94
CA LEU A 418 4.29 -0.50 1.84
C LEU A 418 5.76 -0.95 1.90
N THR A 419 6.71 -0.06 2.20
CA THR A 419 8.12 -0.43 2.30
C THR A 419 8.41 -1.31 3.51
N SER A 420 7.69 -1.11 4.62
CA SER A 420 7.91 -1.83 5.88
C SER A 420 7.17 -3.17 5.92
N CYS A 421 5.91 -3.21 5.48
CA CYS A 421 5.00 -4.34 5.62
C CYS A 421 4.49 -4.92 4.28
N GLY A 422 4.78 -4.29 3.14
CA GLY A 422 4.39 -4.79 1.82
C GLY A 422 5.26 -5.96 1.34
N PRO A 423 5.02 -6.49 0.12
CA PRO A 423 5.81 -7.57 -0.43
C PRO A 423 7.24 -7.12 -0.76
N ARG A 424 8.22 -8.03 -0.60
CA ARG A 424 9.63 -7.76 -0.90
C ARG A 424 9.86 -7.52 -2.38
N ILE A 425 9.33 -8.41 -3.22
CA ILE A 425 9.51 -8.35 -4.67
C ILE A 425 8.19 -7.91 -5.27
N ILE A 426 8.23 -6.75 -5.91
CA ILE A 426 7.07 -6.18 -6.59
C ILE A 426 7.33 -6.25 -8.09
N LYS A 427 6.38 -6.81 -8.82
CA LYS A 427 6.33 -6.77 -10.28
C LYS A 427 5.91 -5.38 -10.71
N TYR A 428 6.80 -4.71 -11.43
CA TYR A 428 6.53 -3.42 -12.04
C TYR A 428 6.14 -3.59 -13.51
N GLY A 429 5.10 -2.86 -13.92
CA GLY A 429 4.73 -2.73 -15.33
C GLY A 429 5.66 -1.79 -16.10
N ASP A 430 5.46 -1.71 -17.42
CA ASP A 430 6.28 -0.88 -18.31
C ASP A 430 5.93 0.61 -18.16
N LYS A 431 6.81 1.32 -17.44
CA LYS A 431 6.74 2.77 -17.24
C LYS A 431 6.80 3.55 -18.56
N LEU A 432 7.57 3.08 -19.55
CA LEU A 432 7.74 3.79 -20.82
C LEU A 432 6.45 3.72 -21.64
N ARG A 433 5.78 2.57 -21.65
CA ARG A 433 4.47 2.41 -22.29
C ARG A 433 3.44 3.37 -21.71
N LEU A 434 3.30 3.41 -20.38
CA LEU A 434 2.40 4.35 -19.71
C LEU A 434 2.72 5.80 -20.07
N TYR A 435 4.00 6.17 -20.02
CA TYR A 435 4.44 7.52 -20.36
C TYR A 435 4.13 7.88 -21.82
N LYS A 436 4.35 6.98 -22.78
CA LYS A 436 4.02 7.21 -24.20
C LYS A 436 2.53 7.40 -24.43
N ASN A 437 1.68 6.71 -23.67
CA ASN A 437 0.24 6.82 -23.74
C ASN A 437 -0.25 8.14 -23.14
N SER A 438 0.24 8.51 -21.95
CA SER A 438 -0.19 9.73 -21.24
C SER A 438 0.44 11.02 -21.77
N ARG A 439 1.56 10.93 -22.52
CA ARG A 439 2.27 12.10 -23.02
C ARG A 439 1.46 12.79 -24.11
N LYS A 440 1.10 14.05 -23.86
CA LYS A 440 0.42 14.95 -24.81
C LYS A 440 1.33 15.97 -25.48
N LYS A 441 2.59 16.12 -25.01
CA LYS A 441 3.52 17.18 -25.44
C LYS A 441 4.64 16.68 -26.37
N GLY A 442 4.96 17.48 -27.40
CA GLY A 442 6.12 17.32 -28.28
C GLY A 442 5.74 17.05 -29.74
N LEU A 443 6.58 17.52 -30.67
CA LEU A 443 6.33 17.44 -32.12
C LEU A 443 6.05 16.02 -32.60
N THR A 444 6.84 15.03 -32.16
CA THR A 444 6.65 13.62 -32.54
C THR A 444 5.27 13.09 -32.14
N LYS A 445 4.77 13.46 -30.96
CA LYS A 445 3.43 13.04 -30.51
C LYS A 445 2.35 13.78 -31.28
N MET A 446 2.54 15.08 -31.56
CA MET A 446 1.63 15.85 -32.40
C MET A 446 1.47 15.21 -33.78
N PHE A 447 2.58 14.92 -34.47
CA PHE A 447 2.54 14.23 -35.76
C PHE A 447 1.84 12.87 -35.66
N SER A 448 2.17 12.08 -34.64
CA SER A 448 1.55 10.77 -34.41
C SER A 448 0.04 10.84 -34.16
N VAL A 449 -0.47 11.90 -33.53
CA VAL A 449 -1.91 12.08 -33.30
C VAL A 449 -2.59 12.63 -34.56
N MET A 450 -1.96 13.60 -35.24
CA MET A 450 -2.49 14.18 -36.48
C MET A 450 -2.50 13.17 -37.65
N SER A 451 -1.68 12.13 -37.59
CA SER A 451 -1.71 11.02 -38.56
C SER A 451 -2.80 9.99 -38.27
N MET A 452 -3.49 10.05 -37.13
CA MET A 452 -4.56 9.10 -36.82
C MET A 452 -5.81 9.45 -37.65
N LEU A 453 -6.29 8.47 -38.40
CA LEU A 453 -7.54 8.60 -39.16
C LEU A 453 -8.75 8.59 -38.22
N PRO A 454 -9.86 9.24 -38.60
CA PRO A 454 -11.09 9.19 -37.82
C PRO A 454 -11.60 7.75 -37.73
N LYS A 455 -12.07 7.37 -36.54
CA LYS A 455 -12.78 6.10 -36.35
C LYS A 455 -14.22 6.27 -36.84
N GLN A 456 -14.75 5.27 -37.54
CA GLN A 456 -16.12 5.30 -38.08
C GLN A 456 -17.19 5.08 -37.02
N ARG A 457 -16.84 4.50 -35.88
CA ARG A 457 -17.74 4.25 -34.75
C ARG A 457 -17.32 5.08 -33.56
N GLU A 458 -18.30 5.51 -32.80
CA GLU A 458 -18.08 6.11 -31.50
C GLU A 458 -17.45 5.07 -30.58
N GLU A 459 -16.31 5.43 -30.00
CA GLU A 459 -15.60 4.61 -29.03
C GLU A 459 -15.33 5.44 -27.79
N ARG A 460 -15.32 4.77 -26.64
CA ARG A 460 -14.98 5.42 -25.37
C ARG A 460 -13.54 5.94 -25.44
N SER A 461 -13.33 7.16 -24.97
CA SER A 461 -12.00 7.76 -24.93
C SER A 461 -11.06 6.98 -24.02
N ASP A 462 -9.92 6.55 -24.56
CA ASP A 462 -8.79 6.02 -23.78
C ASP A 462 -8.10 7.08 -22.93
N ILE A 463 -8.38 8.37 -23.20
CA ILE A 463 -7.89 9.49 -22.41
C ILE A 463 -8.79 9.62 -21.20
N TYR A 464 -8.24 9.21 -20.07
CA TYR A 464 -8.71 9.57 -18.74
C TYR A 464 -7.72 10.54 -18.09
#